data_AF-A0A8E2F0Q6-F1
#
_entry.id   AF-A0A8E2F0Q6-F1
#
_cell.length_a   1.000
_cell.length_b   1.000
_cell.length_c   1.000
_cell.angle_alpha   90.00
_cell.angle_beta   90.00
_cell.angle_gamma   90.00
#
_symmetry.space_group_name_H-M   'P 1'
#
loop_
_entity.id
_entity.type
_entity.pdbx_description
1 polymer ?
#
loop_
_entity_poly.entity_id
_entity_poly.type
_entity_poly.pdbx_seq_one_letter_code
_entity_poly.pdbx_strand_id
1 'polypeptide(L)'
;MSSAQLQALASYTACDPSASFPHTQPAPLPGDLPEPNIKPGVPYADLTTPGTIVLLSQPTGQKCAVVGGIMAARMKVLGAMGIVTDGRVRDLDALGSLGLPVWSHATSTIGAGAEAKAWAHNVTITISGVQVTPGDTIMIDPSENGIVSIPQTRLDAVLELLPRLVAADEKVMEDVQKGVDPQLQTMGLSTLFSDVWDSFSHTAADAEAPPSGGTSTKSPASGTDEEGGEEAEVNKQDAKEDDGDDERGYKPGDKDGEEDEEETEVQDPKPRLEEECMSSKECSPAKHHYDECVERVTGQIENDGKAKEDCVEEFFHLLHCATSCAAPKLFRELK
;
A
#
# COMPACT_ATOMS: atom_id res chain seq x y z
N MET A 1 0.41 18.26 -19.87
CA MET A 1 0.60 18.88 -18.54
C MET A 1 -0.75 19.08 -17.89
N SER A 2 -1.08 18.36 -16.82
CA SER A 2 -2.28 18.65 -16.01
C SER A 2 -1.85 19.29 -14.70
N SER A 3 -2.20 20.57 -14.49
CA SER A 3 -2.05 21.24 -13.19
C SER A 3 -3.33 21.05 -12.38
N ALA A 4 -3.20 20.61 -11.13
CA ALA A 4 -4.32 20.37 -10.22
C ALA A 4 -4.00 20.94 -8.83
N GLN A 5 -4.99 21.43 -8.10
CA GLN A 5 -4.82 21.85 -6.71
C GLN A 5 -4.50 20.62 -5.83
N LEU A 6 -3.55 20.76 -4.89
CA LEU A 6 -3.25 19.68 -3.95
C LEU A 6 -4.48 19.24 -3.18
N GLN A 7 -4.48 17.96 -2.84
CA GLN A 7 -4.83 17.56 -1.50
C GLN A 7 -3.73 16.63 -0.99
N ALA A 8 -2.95 17.12 -0.04
CA ALA A 8 -2.00 16.26 0.66
C ALA A 8 -2.79 15.35 1.61
N LEU A 9 -2.97 14.10 1.21
CA LEU A 9 -3.29 13.05 2.17
C LEU A 9 -1.96 12.67 2.83
N ALA A 10 -1.79 12.95 4.11
CA ALA A 10 -0.77 12.23 4.81
C ALA A 10 -1.23 10.78 4.96
N SER A 11 -0.27 9.88 5.04
CA SER A 11 -0.48 8.63 5.72
C SER A 11 0.70 8.53 6.67
N TYR A 12 0.41 8.25 7.93
CA TYR A 12 1.42 7.85 8.88
C TYR A 12 0.91 6.58 9.52
N THR A 13 1.82 5.78 10.05
CA THR A 13 1.52 4.48 10.64
C THR A 13 1.19 4.66 12.11
N ALA A 14 0.05 4.13 12.54
CA ALA A 14 -0.01 3.44 13.82
C ALA A 14 -0.08 1.94 13.55
N CYS A 15 1.06 1.26 13.72
CA CYS A 15 1.04 -0.17 13.92
C CYS A 15 0.38 -0.38 15.29
N ASP A 16 -0.85 -0.86 15.28
CA ASP A 16 -1.28 -1.70 16.37
C ASP A 16 -0.71 -3.10 16.06
N PRO A 17 0.04 -3.75 16.96
CA PRO A 17 0.50 -5.13 16.77
C PRO A 17 -0.72 -6.05 16.60
N SER A 18 -1.16 -6.29 15.36
CA SER A 18 -2.17 -7.30 15.11
C SER A 18 -1.56 -8.69 15.30
N ALA A 19 -2.33 -9.60 15.89
CA ALA A 19 -1.95 -10.98 16.20
C ALA A 19 -1.44 -11.80 14.99
N SER A 20 -1.58 -11.28 13.77
CA SER A 20 -1.24 -11.92 12.51
C SER A 20 0.27 -11.93 12.20
N PHE A 21 1.08 -11.10 12.86
CA PHE A 21 2.53 -11.02 12.61
C PHE A 21 3.33 -11.11 13.93
N PRO A 22 3.63 -12.34 14.41
CA PRO A 22 4.14 -12.57 15.77
C PRO A 22 5.56 -12.05 16.07
N HIS A 23 6.25 -11.37 15.14
CA HIS A 23 7.66 -10.99 15.31
C HIS A 23 8.05 -9.56 14.90
N THR A 24 7.11 -8.68 14.60
CA THR A 24 7.42 -7.26 14.43
C THR A 24 6.99 -6.51 15.67
N GLN A 25 7.95 -6.19 16.56
CA GLN A 25 7.72 -5.10 17.50
C GLN A 25 7.32 -3.88 16.67
N PRO A 26 6.19 -3.21 16.99
CA PRO A 26 5.84 -1.99 16.29
C PRO A 26 7.01 -1.02 16.43
N ALA A 27 7.53 -0.56 15.29
CA ALA A 27 8.57 0.45 15.31
C ALA A 27 8.06 1.64 16.15
N PRO A 28 8.90 2.24 17.02
CA PRO A 28 8.50 3.41 17.78
C PRO A 28 7.92 4.46 16.84
N LEU A 29 6.78 5.03 17.22
CA LEU A 29 6.20 6.15 16.49
C LEU A 29 7.26 7.26 16.43
N PRO A 30 7.51 7.86 15.25
CA PRO A 30 8.35 9.05 15.16
C PRO A 30 7.86 10.12 16.15
N GLY A 31 8.77 10.80 16.84
CA GLY A 31 8.41 11.82 17.84
C GLY A 31 7.61 13.00 17.28
N ASP A 32 7.70 13.23 15.96
CA ASP A 32 7.10 14.38 15.27
C ASP A 32 5.84 14.02 14.48
N LEU A 33 5.10 12.98 14.88
CA LEU A 33 3.86 12.63 14.19
C LEU A 33 2.77 13.70 14.42
N PRO A 34 2.01 14.05 13.36
CA PRO A 34 0.86 14.93 13.50
C PRO A 34 -0.24 14.26 14.33
N GLU A 35 -1.16 15.05 14.89
CA GLU A 35 -2.30 14.49 15.62
C GLU A 35 -3.18 13.61 14.71
N PRO A 36 -3.66 12.46 15.21
CA PRO A 36 -4.53 11.58 14.43
C PRO A 36 -5.87 12.26 14.17
N ASN A 37 -6.26 12.35 12.89
CA ASN A 37 -7.54 12.95 12.50
C ASN A 37 -8.39 12.07 11.56
N ILE A 38 -7.94 10.85 11.29
CA ILE A 38 -8.71 9.85 10.54
C ILE A 38 -9.53 9.01 11.52
N LYS A 39 -10.84 8.95 11.29
CA LYS A 39 -11.75 8.16 12.12
C LYS A 39 -11.47 6.67 11.95
N PRO A 40 -11.51 5.86 13.02
CA PRO A 40 -11.41 4.41 12.92
C PRO A 40 -12.46 3.83 11.97
N GLY A 41 -12.06 2.85 11.15
CA GLY A 41 -12.95 2.16 10.22
C GLY A 41 -13.22 2.88 8.91
N VAL A 42 -12.77 4.13 8.75
CA VAL A 42 -12.88 4.86 7.48
C VAL A 42 -11.69 4.52 6.58
N PRO A 43 -11.90 3.93 5.37
CA PRO A 43 -10.83 3.77 4.40
C PRO A 43 -10.28 5.13 4.00
N TYR A 44 -8.96 5.32 4.09
CA TYR A 44 -8.34 6.61 3.76
C TYR A 44 -8.58 7.03 2.30
N ALA A 45 -8.83 6.07 1.39
CA ALA A 45 -9.20 6.34 0.01
C ALA A 45 -10.50 7.17 -0.11
N ASP A 46 -11.44 7.03 0.84
CA ASP A 46 -12.70 7.81 0.85
C ASP A 46 -12.52 9.28 1.21
N LEU A 47 -11.33 9.68 1.67
CA LEU A 47 -10.99 11.07 1.99
C LEU A 47 -10.48 11.86 0.78
N THR A 48 -10.49 11.23 -0.41
CA THR A 48 -10.07 11.83 -1.67
C THR A 48 -11.04 12.93 -2.10
N THR A 49 -10.51 14.12 -2.35
CA THR A 49 -11.25 15.25 -2.94
C THR A 49 -11.10 15.20 -4.46
N PRO A 50 -12.19 15.34 -5.23
CA PRO A 50 -12.12 15.41 -6.68
C PRO A 50 -11.19 16.52 -7.18
N GLY A 51 -10.45 16.25 -8.26
CA GLY A 51 -9.57 17.23 -8.90
C GLY A 51 -8.23 17.42 -8.19
N THR A 52 -7.81 16.46 -7.37
CA THR A 52 -6.58 16.56 -6.56
C THR A 52 -5.61 15.42 -6.83
N ILE A 53 -4.33 15.63 -6.53
CA ILE A 53 -3.31 14.58 -6.56
C ILE A 53 -3.13 14.06 -5.14
N VAL A 54 -3.33 12.75 -4.95
CA VAL A 54 -3.18 12.08 -3.68
C VAL A 54 -1.70 11.84 -3.41
N LEU A 55 -1.16 12.53 -2.42
CA LEU A 55 0.14 12.21 -1.86
C LEU A 55 -0.02 11.18 -0.75
N LEU A 56 0.99 10.35 -0.49
CA LEU A 56 1.02 9.42 0.64
C LEU A 56 2.46 9.30 1.13
N SER A 57 2.67 9.42 2.45
CA SER A 57 3.96 9.15 3.07
C SER A 57 3.92 7.76 3.71
N GLN A 58 4.98 6.98 3.53
CA GLN A 58 5.16 5.72 4.23
C GLN A 58 6.33 5.85 5.19
N PRO A 59 6.22 5.41 6.46
CA PRO A 59 7.35 5.44 7.36
C PRO A 59 8.56 4.67 6.85
N THR A 60 9.73 5.20 7.18
CA THR A 60 11.02 4.63 6.77
C THR A 60 11.17 3.19 7.25
N GLY A 61 11.70 2.32 6.37
CA GLY A 61 12.05 0.93 6.70
C GLY A 61 10.93 -0.08 6.48
N GLN A 62 9.73 0.34 6.09
CA GLN A 62 8.63 -0.57 5.78
C GLN A 62 8.80 -1.29 4.43
N LYS A 63 8.26 -2.51 4.38
CA LYS A 63 8.29 -3.43 3.24
C LYS A 63 6.92 -3.63 2.59
N CYS A 64 5.83 -3.28 3.27
CA CYS A 64 4.48 -3.42 2.74
C CYS A 64 4.11 -2.29 1.75
N ALA A 65 3.14 -2.57 0.88
CA ALA A 65 2.54 -1.59 -0.01
C ALA A 65 1.38 -0.85 0.65
N VAL A 66 1.42 0.48 0.63
CA VAL A 66 0.37 1.35 1.18
C VAL A 66 -0.79 1.54 0.21
N VAL A 67 -0.54 1.44 -1.10
CA VAL A 67 -1.59 1.48 -2.14
C VAL A 67 -1.57 0.19 -2.96
N GLY A 68 -2.76 -0.35 -3.19
CA GLY A 68 -3.01 -1.42 -4.16
C GLY A 68 -4.12 -1.02 -5.14
N GLY A 69 -4.49 -1.94 -6.03
CA GLY A 69 -5.44 -1.70 -7.12
C GLY A 69 -6.80 -1.21 -6.62
N ILE A 70 -7.35 -1.82 -5.56
CA ILE A 70 -8.66 -1.44 -5.01
C ILE A 70 -8.66 0.00 -4.47
N MET A 71 -7.63 0.38 -3.72
CA MET A 71 -7.53 1.73 -3.14
C MET A 71 -7.35 2.78 -4.25
N ALA A 72 -6.49 2.51 -5.23
CA ALA A 72 -6.28 3.40 -6.36
C ALA A 72 -7.53 3.54 -7.25
N ALA A 73 -8.25 2.43 -7.50
CA ALA A 73 -9.52 2.45 -8.22
C ALA A 73 -10.55 3.31 -7.50
N ARG A 74 -10.63 3.20 -6.17
CA ARG A 74 -11.53 4.03 -5.36
C ARG A 74 -11.18 5.53 -5.47
N MET A 75 -9.90 5.89 -5.34
CA MET A 75 -9.45 7.27 -5.50
C MET A 75 -9.77 7.82 -6.90
N LYS A 76 -9.59 7.00 -7.95
CA LYS A 76 -9.97 7.36 -9.32
C LYS A 76 -11.47 7.66 -9.43
N VAL A 77 -12.33 6.80 -8.88
CA VAL A 77 -13.79 7.02 -8.87
C VAL A 77 -14.16 8.31 -8.15
N LEU A 78 -13.42 8.66 -7.10
CA LEU A 78 -13.60 9.92 -6.36
C LEU A 78 -12.97 11.14 -7.06
N GLY A 79 -12.38 10.96 -8.24
CA GLY A 79 -11.84 12.05 -9.06
C GLY A 79 -10.41 12.45 -8.75
N ALA A 80 -9.59 11.57 -8.15
CA ALA A 80 -8.15 11.81 -8.08
C ALA A 80 -7.55 11.95 -9.49
N MET A 81 -6.61 12.88 -9.64
CA MET A 81 -5.86 13.13 -10.88
C MET A 81 -4.54 12.38 -10.94
N GLY A 82 -4.05 11.89 -9.79
CA GLY A 82 -2.85 11.08 -9.69
C GLY A 82 -2.61 10.62 -8.25
N ILE A 83 -1.68 9.67 -8.09
CA ILE A 83 -1.25 9.16 -6.78
C ILE A 83 0.29 9.21 -6.75
N VAL A 84 0.86 9.77 -5.69
CA VAL A 84 2.31 9.77 -5.43
C VAL A 84 2.54 9.23 -4.03
N THR A 85 3.38 8.20 -3.94
CA THR A 85 3.63 7.50 -2.68
C THR A 85 5.13 7.54 -2.36
N ASP A 86 5.49 8.14 -1.23
CA ASP A 86 6.83 8.02 -0.63
C ASP A 86 6.94 6.66 0.06
N GLY A 87 6.85 5.59 -0.73
CA GLY A 87 6.62 4.24 -0.24
C GLY A 87 6.37 3.25 -1.36
N ARG A 88 5.70 2.14 -1.03
CA ARG A 88 5.51 1.00 -1.93
C ARG A 88 4.08 0.85 -2.41
N VAL A 89 3.94 0.32 -3.63
CA VAL A 89 2.64 -0.04 -4.23
C VAL A 89 2.57 -1.51 -4.61
N ARG A 90 1.35 -2.02 -4.78
CA ARG A 90 1.05 -3.39 -5.24
C ARG A 90 0.00 -3.39 -6.35
N ASP A 91 -0.21 -4.55 -6.97
CA ASP A 91 -1.20 -4.77 -8.04
C ASP A 91 -0.89 -3.95 -9.31
N LEU A 92 0.35 -4.04 -9.83
CA LEU A 92 0.86 -3.20 -10.92
C LEU A 92 -0.02 -3.24 -12.19
N ASP A 93 -0.54 -4.40 -12.57
CA ASP A 93 -1.39 -4.55 -13.74
C ASP A 93 -2.71 -3.78 -13.58
N ALA A 94 -3.30 -3.87 -12.37
CA ALA A 94 -4.50 -3.11 -12.04
C ALA A 94 -4.21 -1.60 -12.05
N LEU A 95 -3.10 -1.17 -11.43
CA LEU A 95 -2.69 0.24 -11.42
C LEU A 95 -2.46 0.79 -12.83
N GLY A 96 -1.75 0.04 -13.69
CA GLY A 96 -1.49 0.44 -15.08
C GLY A 96 -2.76 0.56 -15.92
N SER A 97 -3.76 -0.27 -15.62
CA SER A 97 -5.05 -0.26 -16.33
C SER A 97 -6.00 0.86 -15.89
N LEU A 98 -5.70 1.55 -14.78
CA LEU A 98 -6.56 2.62 -14.28
C LEU A 98 -6.48 3.89 -15.13
N GLY A 99 -5.47 4.09 -15.97
CA GLY A 99 -5.29 5.38 -16.66
C GLY A 99 -5.13 6.56 -15.68
N LEU A 100 -4.70 6.27 -14.45
CA LEU A 100 -4.37 7.21 -13.39
C LEU A 100 -2.85 7.16 -13.18
N PRO A 101 -2.12 8.28 -13.23
CA PRO A 101 -0.68 8.25 -12.97
C PRO A 101 -0.42 7.87 -11.52
N VAL A 102 0.34 6.79 -11.29
CA VAL A 102 0.74 6.31 -9.96
C VAL A 102 2.25 6.27 -9.87
N TRP A 103 2.79 6.97 -8.87
CA TRP A 103 4.22 7.10 -8.61
C TRP A 103 4.56 6.53 -7.25
N SER A 104 5.68 5.80 -7.16
CA SER A 104 6.13 5.13 -5.95
C SER A 104 7.63 4.93 -5.94
N HIS A 105 8.24 4.81 -4.75
CA HIS A 105 9.66 4.44 -4.63
C HIS A 105 9.95 3.00 -5.00
N ALA A 106 9.03 2.10 -4.68
CA ALA A 106 9.23 0.67 -4.91
C ALA A 106 7.90 -0.09 -4.95
N THR A 107 7.98 -1.39 -5.15
CA THR A 107 6.82 -2.28 -5.17
C THR A 107 6.87 -3.28 -4.00
N SER A 108 5.73 -3.87 -3.67
CA SER A 108 5.59 -4.98 -2.73
C SER A 108 4.36 -5.80 -3.07
N THR A 109 4.30 -7.06 -2.64
CA THR A 109 3.10 -7.90 -2.74
C THR A 109 2.30 -7.91 -1.44
N ILE A 110 2.90 -7.49 -0.33
CA ILE A 110 2.28 -7.52 1.01
C ILE A 110 1.52 -6.21 1.22
N GLY A 111 0.26 -6.29 1.64
CA GLY A 111 -0.55 -5.11 1.95
C GLY A 111 -0.14 -4.43 3.25
N ALA A 112 -0.39 -3.12 3.36
CA ALA A 112 -0.03 -2.31 4.52
C ALA A 112 -0.54 -2.81 5.87
N GLY A 113 -1.65 -3.56 5.93
CA GLY A 113 -2.23 -4.03 7.21
C GLY A 113 -1.28 -4.83 8.11
N ALA A 114 -0.16 -5.33 7.57
CA ALA A 114 0.90 -5.98 8.33
C ALA A 114 1.85 -5.01 9.07
N GLU A 115 2.04 -3.79 8.56
CA GLU A 115 3.10 -2.85 8.98
C GLU A 115 2.65 -1.39 9.13
N ALA A 116 1.46 -1.02 8.66
CA ALA A 116 1.01 0.36 8.57
C ALA A 116 -0.52 0.51 8.52
N LYS A 117 -1.01 1.58 9.12
CA LYS A 117 -2.41 2.03 9.04
C LYS A 117 -2.43 3.54 8.92
N ALA A 118 -3.24 4.10 8.02
CA ALA A 118 -3.39 5.55 7.87
C ALA A 118 -3.78 6.25 9.19
N TRP A 119 -3.19 7.41 9.44
CA TRP A 119 -3.20 8.09 10.75
C TRP A 119 -3.81 9.50 10.72
N ALA A 120 -3.31 10.34 9.81
CA ALA A 120 -3.76 11.71 9.64
C ALA A 120 -3.93 12.01 8.15
N HIS A 121 -4.81 12.92 7.81
CA HIS A 121 -5.09 13.42 6.46
C HIS A 121 -5.02 14.95 6.46
N ASN A 122 -4.74 15.58 5.31
CA ASN A 122 -4.60 17.05 5.23
C ASN A 122 -3.63 17.62 6.26
N VAL A 123 -2.46 17.00 6.39
CA VAL A 123 -1.35 17.49 7.22
C VAL A 123 -0.08 17.55 6.39
N THR A 124 0.88 18.37 6.83
CA THR A 124 2.18 18.50 6.18
C THR A 124 2.93 17.17 6.25
N ILE A 125 3.49 16.75 5.13
CA ILE A 125 4.29 15.53 5.00
C ILE A 125 5.63 15.82 4.34
N THR A 126 6.57 14.91 4.53
CA THR A 126 7.84 14.91 3.80
C THR A 126 7.83 13.75 2.81
N ILE A 127 8.12 14.03 1.54
CA ILE A 127 8.30 13.05 0.47
C ILE A 127 9.73 13.20 -0.05
N SER A 128 10.55 12.17 0.11
CA SER A 128 11.94 12.19 -0.38
C SER A 128 12.76 13.42 0.07
N GLY A 129 12.51 13.91 1.28
CA GLY A 129 13.17 15.12 1.84
C GLY A 129 12.50 16.45 1.47
N VAL A 130 11.49 16.46 0.60
CA VAL A 130 10.71 17.66 0.26
C VAL A 130 9.48 17.72 1.15
N GLN A 131 9.34 18.81 1.91
CA GLN A 131 8.14 19.08 2.69
C GLN A 131 7.02 19.58 1.77
N VAL A 132 5.84 19.01 1.91
CA VAL A 132 4.63 19.37 1.16
C VAL A 132 3.49 19.62 2.13
N THR A 133 2.80 20.73 1.95
CA THR A 133 1.69 21.16 2.81
C THR A 133 0.38 21.14 2.02
N PRO A 134 -0.76 20.75 2.63
CA PRO A 134 -2.06 20.89 1.98
C PRO A 134 -2.26 22.28 1.38
N GLY A 135 -2.58 22.35 0.09
CA GLY A 135 -2.75 23.61 -0.66
C GLY A 135 -1.62 23.94 -1.64
N ASP A 136 -0.48 23.25 -1.57
CA ASP A 136 0.58 23.40 -2.58
C ASP A 136 0.09 23.00 -3.99
N THR A 137 0.88 23.22 -5.04
CA THR A 137 0.55 22.71 -6.38
C THR A 137 1.51 21.58 -6.72
N ILE A 138 0.99 20.36 -6.89
CA ILE A 138 1.76 19.25 -7.46
C ILE A 138 1.57 19.28 -8.97
N MET A 139 2.69 19.21 -9.68
CA MET A 139 2.74 18.90 -11.09
C MET A 139 3.40 17.52 -11.27
N ILE A 140 2.71 16.65 -12.01
CA ILE A 140 3.26 15.37 -12.46
C ILE A 140 3.46 15.46 -13.96
N ASP A 141 4.68 15.15 -14.40
CA ASP A 141 5.01 14.99 -15.81
C ASP A 141 5.34 13.50 -16.09
N PRO A 142 4.38 12.74 -16.64
CA PRO A 142 4.61 11.36 -17.02
C PRO A 142 5.62 11.18 -18.16
N SER A 143 5.84 12.19 -19.01
CA SER A 143 6.79 12.13 -20.13
C SER A 143 8.23 12.31 -19.65
N GLU A 144 8.46 13.25 -18.74
CA GLU A 144 9.79 13.59 -18.22
C GLU A 144 10.15 12.84 -16.93
N ASN A 145 9.27 11.93 -16.51
CA ASN A 145 9.38 11.20 -15.25
C ASN A 145 9.61 12.10 -14.03
N GLY A 146 8.92 13.23 -13.98
CA GLY A 146 9.14 14.29 -12.99
C GLY A 146 7.92 14.56 -12.12
N ILE A 147 8.18 14.88 -10.86
CA ILE A 147 7.17 15.40 -9.91
C ILE A 147 7.75 16.65 -9.27
N VAL A 148 6.98 17.73 -9.29
CA VAL A 148 7.36 19.02 -8.71
C VAL A 148 6.29 19.47 -7.74
N SER A 149 6.71 19.91 -6.55
CA SER A 149 5.86 20.61 -5.59
C SER A 149 6.15 22.10 -5.63
N ILE A 150 5.12 22.92 -5.80
CA ILE A 150 5.20 24.38 -5.78
C ILE A 150 4.42 24.86 -4.56
N PRO A 151 5.09 25.47 -3.56
CA PRO A 151 4.41 26.04 -2.42
C PRO A 151 3.36 27.07 -2.84
N GLN A 152 2.20 27.06 -2.21
CA GLN A 152 1.10 27.97 -2.59
C GLN A 152 1.54 29.45 -2.61
N THR A 153 2.39 29.84 -1.66
CA THR A 153 2.92 31.20 -1.52
C THR A 153 3.83 31.66 -2.66
N ARG A 154 4.28 30.73 -3.51
CA ARG A 154 5.25 30.97 -4.59
C ARG A 154 4.68 30.72 -5.98
N LEU A 155 3.45 30.23 -6.06
CA LEU A 155 2.83 29.85 -7.32
C LEU A 155 2.81 31.00 -8.33
N ASP A 156 2.40 32.21 -7.91
CA ASP A 156 2.35 33.38 -8.79
C ASP A 156 3.73 33.77 -9.32
N ALA A 157 4.75 33.74 -8.45
CA ALA A 157 6.12 34.04 -8.84
C ALA A 157 6.67 33.01 -9.84
N VAL A 158 6.35 31.72 -9.67
CA VAL A 158 6.70 30.68 -10.65
C VAL A 158 6.00 30.93 -11.98
N LEU A 159 4.71 31.23 -11.98
CA LEU A 159 3.94 31.48 -13.21
C LEU A 159 4.44 32.71 -13.98
N GLU A 160 4.92 33.75 -13.30
CA GLU A 160 5.53 34.92 -13.97
C GLU A 160 6.90 34.58 -14.59
N LEU A 161 7.67 33.72 -13.92
CA LEU A 161 9.02 33.36 -14.31
C LEU A 161 9.07 32.39 -15.51
N LEU A 162 8.18 31.39 -15.53
CA LEU A 162 8.22 30.27 -16.49
C LEU A 162 8.31 30.72 -17.96
N PRO A 163 7.53 31.70 -18.46
CA PRO A 163 7.64 32.14 -19.85
C PRO A 163 9.01 32.71 -20.21
N ARG A 164 9.67 33.38 -19.25
CA ARG A 164 11.00 33.96 -19.47
C ARG A 164 12.06 32.86 -19.58
N LEU A 165 11.95 31.81 -18.77
CA LEU A 165 12.85 30.66 -18.82
C LEU A 165 12.67 29.88 -20.12
N VAL A 166 11.44 29.58 -20.51
CA VAL A 166 11.16 28.85 -21.77
C VAL A 166 11.70 29.61 -22.99
N ALA A 167 11.45 30.92 -23.08
CA ALA A 167 11.96 31.73 -24.19
C ALA A 167 13.51 31.80 -24.21
N ALA A 168 14.12 31.77 -23.03
CA ALA A 168 15.57 31.77 -22.91
C ALA A 168 16.17 30.43 -23.35
N ASP A 169 15.58 29.30 -22.95
CA ASP A 169 15.99 27.95 -23.40
C ASP A 169 15.81 27.76 -24.90
N GLU A 170 14.69 28.25 -25.47
CA GLU A 170 14.45 28.21 -26.92
C GLU A 170 15.53 28.97 -27.70
N LYS A 171 15.94 30.14 -27.21
CA LYS A 171 16.99 30.94 -27.83
C LYS A 171 18.35 30.25 -27.76
N VAL A 172 18.70 29.69 -26.60
CA VAL A 172 19.93 28.92 -26.44
C VAL A 172 19.93 27.73 -27.40
N MET A 173 18.81 27.02 -27.53
CA MET A 173 18.69 25.90 -28.47
C MET A 173 18.88 26.35 -29.93
N GLU A 174 18.29 27.48 -30.33
CA GLU A 174 18.46 28.04 -31.67
C GLU A 174 19.94 28.38 -31.96
N ASP A 175 20.63 28.98 -31.00
CA ASP A 175 22.02 29.39 -31.16
C ASP A 175 22.98 28.18 -31.17
N VAL A 176 22.68 27.14 -30.39
CA VAL A 176 23.38 25.85 -30.47
C VAL A 176 23.21 25.22 -31.85
N GLN A 177 22.01 25.26 -32.44
CA GLN A 177 21.77 24.76 -33.80
C GLN A 177 22.53 25.56 -34.87
N LYS A 178 22.84 26.83 -34.61
CA LYS A 178 23.69 27.67 -35.46
C LYS A 178 25.19 27.47 -35.22
N GLY A 179 25.58 26.58 -34.30
CA GLY A 179 26.97 26.26 -33.98
C GLY A 179 27.63 27.21 -32.99
N VAL A 180 26.84 28.00 -32.23
CA VAL A 180 27.35 28.80 -31.11
C VAL A 180 27.62 27.90 -29.91
N ASP A 181 28.73 28.14 -29.22
CA ASP A 181 29.06 27.42 -27.98
C ASP A 181 28.00 27.70 -26.89
N PRO A 182 27.34 26.67 -26.33
CA PRO A 182 26.35 26.84 -25.27
C PRO A 182 26.87 27.63 -24.06
N GLN A 183 28.16 27.47 -23.72
CA GLN A 183 28.75 28.07 -22.52
C GLN A 183 28.82 29.60 -22.59
N LEU A 184 28.90 30.18 -23.79
CA LEU A 184 28.98 31.62 -23.96
C LEU A 184 27.67 32.34 -23.62
N GLN A 185 26.53 31.65 -23.74
CA GLN A 185 25.20 32.22 -23.50
C GLN A 185 24.65 31.90 -22.12
N THR A 186 24.98 30.72 -21.59
CA THR A 186 24.52 30.30 -20.26
C THR A 186 25.05 31.19 -19.14
N MET A 187 26.16 31.92 -19.33
CA MET A 187 26.70 32.83 -18.31
C MET A 187 25.74 33.95 -17.89
N GLY A 188 24.84 34.39 -18.78
CA GLY A 188 23.80 35.39 -18.46
C GLY A 188 22.50 34.78 -17.93
N LEU A 189 22.19 33.54 -18.31
CA LEU A 189 21.06 32.79 -17.74
C LEU A 189 21.38 32.26 -16.34
N SER A 190 22.62 31.84 -16.08
CA SER A 190 23.02 31.31 -14.78
C SER A 190 22.95 32.38 -13.70
N THR A 191 23.24 33.64 -14.02
CA THR A 191 23.01 34.76 -13.09
C THR A 191 21.53 34.98 -12.86
N LEU A 192 20.70 34.93 -13.91
CA LEU A 192 19.25 35.09 -13.78
C LEU A 192 18.61 33.96 -12.97
N PHE A 193 19.06 32.72 -13.17
CA PHE A 193 18.61 31.56 -12.40
C PHE A 193 19.14 31.58 -10.97
N SER A 194 20.38 32.03 -10.73
CA SER A 194 20.94 32.20 -9.39
C SER A 194 20.24 33.31 -8.60
N ASP A 195 19.99 34.46 -9.22
CA ASP A 195 19.30 35.59 -8.58
C ASP A 195 17.85 35.21 -8.22
N VAL A 196 17.20 34.45 -9.10
CA VAL A 196 15.89 33.87 -8.84
C VAL A 196 16.00 32.81 -7.74
N TRP A 197 16.91 31.85 -7.84
CA TRP A 197 17.07 30.81 -6.84
C TRP A 197 17.37 31.36 -5.44
N ASP A 198 18.18 32.41 -5.33
CA ASP A 198 18.45 33.12 -4.08
C ASP A 198 17.19 33.83 -3.55
N SER A 199 16.45 34.51 -4.44
CA SER A 199 15.14 35.09 -4.09
C SER A 199 14.13 34.02 -3.63
N PHE A 200 14.29 32.78 -4.10
CA PHE A 200 13.47 31.64 -3.73
C PHE A 200 14.08 30.84 -2.55
N SER A 201 15.33 31.02 -2.12
CA SER A 201 15.87 30.25 -0.98
C SER A 201 15.85 31.04 0.34
N HIS A 202 15.67 32.36 0.29
CA HIS A 202 15.65 33.24 1.47
C HIS A 202 14.33 33.30 2.27
N THR A 203 13.45 32.30 2.20
CA THR A 203 12.32 32.17 3.15
C THR A 203 12.17 30.78 3.74
N ALA A 204 13.29 30.09 4.00
CA ALA A 204 13.31 28.97 4.94
C ALA A 204 13.63 29.55 6.32
N ALA A 205 12.67 29.41 7.24
CA ALA A 205 12.75 29.84 8.62
C ALA A 205 14.04 29.37 9.32
N ASP A 206 14.57 30.24 10.18
CA ASP A 206 15.64 29.97 11.12
C ASP A 206 15.34 28.71 11.95
N ALA A 207 16.06 27.64 11.65
CA ALA A 207 16.27 26.53 12.57
C ALA A 207 17.77 26.49 12.89
N GLU A 208 18.19 27.31 13.85
CA GLU A 208 19.52 27.28 14.44
C GLU A 208 19.72 25.92 15.15
N ALA A 209 20.48 25.02 14.54
CA ALA A 209 21.17 23.96 15.26
C ALA A 209 22.50 24.52 15.78
N PRO A 210 22.84 24.36 17.07
CA PRO A 210 24.07 24.93 17.61
C PRO A 210 25.29 24.20 17.01
N PRO A 211 26.37 24.92 16.66
CA PRO A 211 27.51 24.31 15.99
C PRO A 211 28.34 23.44 16.95
N SER A 212 28.52 22.19 16.55
CA SER A 212 29.56 21.30 17.06
C SER A 212 30.95 21.82 16.65
N GLY A 213 31.77 22.20 17.62
CA GLY A 213 33.19 22.49 17.42
C GLY A 213 34.05 21.77 18.46
N GLY A 214 34.77 20.72 18.04
CA GLY A 214 36.02 20.30 18.68
C GLY A 214 37.12 21.32 18.34
N THR A 215 38.21 21.51 19.08
CA THR A 215 39.00 20.57 19.89
C THR A 215 39.92 21.40 20.81
N SER A 216 40.32 20.79 21.92
CA SER A 216 41.69 20.81 22.47
C SER A 216 41.92 21.44 23.87
N THR A 217 42.24 20.52 24.77
CA THR A 217 43.24 20.57 25.85
C THR A 217 42.78 20.69 27.31
N LYS A 218 43.29 19.71 28.08
CA LYS A 218 43.48 19.61 29.54
C LYS A 218 42.29 19.12 30.39
N SER A 219 42.29 17.82 30.65
CA SER A 219 42.11 17.26 32.01
C SER A 219 43.25 17.77 32.93
N PRO A 220 43.13 17.81 34.27
CA PRO A 220 42.44 16.81 35.09
C PRO A 220 41.71 17.26 36.38
N ALA A 221 41.03 16.26 36.96
CA ALA A 221 40.94 15.94 38.38
C ALA A 221 39.78 16.52 39.24
N SER A 222 39.10 15.54 39.85
CA SER A 222 38.75 15.45 41.28
C SER A 222 37.51 16.20 41.79
N GLY A 223 36.65 15.46 42.50
CA GLY A 223 35.66 16.02 43.42
C GLY A 223 34.47 15.08 43.61
N THR A 224 34.40 14.48 44.80
CA THR A 224 33.39 13.55 45.31
C THR A 224 32.14 14.28 45.83
N ASP A 225 31.21 13.48 46.38
CA ASP A 225 30.14 13.77 47.36
C ASP A 225 28.72 13.73 46.72
N GLU A 226 27.96 12.64 46.94
CA GLU A 226 26.95 12.46 48.03
C GLU A 226 25.68 13.31 47.76
N GLU A 227 24.42 12.88 47.92
CA GLU A 227 23.76 11.80 48.67
C GLU A 227 22.27 11.77 48.23
N GLY A 228 21.59 10.64 48.49
CA GLY A 228 20.13 10.52 48.77
C GLY A 228 19.13 10.69 47.62
N GLY A 229 18.05 9.91 47.48
CA GLY A 229 17.43 8.92 48.35
C GLY A 229 15.91 8.94 48.09
N GLU A 230 15.31 7.75 47.88
CA GLU A 230 13.89 7.39 48.12
C GLU A 230 12.80 8.20 47.37
N GLU A 231 11.65 7.68 46.94
CA GLU A 231 10.89 6.44 47.14
C GLU A 231 9.75 6.48 46.09
N ALA A 232 9.34 5.33 45.56
CA ALA A 232 8.03 5.20 44.94
C ALA A 232 7.49 3.78 45.20
N GLU A 233 6.63 3.68 46.19
CA GLU A 233 5.82 2.49 46.48
C GLU A 233 4.32 2.85 46.34
N VAL A 234 3.61 1.94 45.67
CA VAL A 234 2.20 1.58 45.86
C VAL A 234 1.13 2.49 45.21
N ASN A 235 0.48 1.99 44.14
CA ASN A 235 -0.83 1.33 44.33
C ASN A 235 -1.30 0.49 43.13
N LYS A 236 -1.95 -0.63 43.48
CA LYS A 236 -2.59 -1.65 42.64
C LYS A 236 -4.04 -1.26 42.29
N GLN A 237 -4.67 -2.14 41.51
CA GLN A 237 -6.12 -2.39 41.31
C GLN A 237 -6.72 -1.58 40.15
N ASP A 238 -7.44 -2.15 39.18
CA ASP A 238 -8.23 -3.39 39.16
C ASP A 238 -8.26 -4.07 37.78
N ALA A 239 -8.31 -5.40 37.81
CA ALA A 239 -8.75 -6.24 36.71
C ALA A 239 -10.26 -6.51 36.86
N LYS A 240 -11.00 -6.42 35.76
CA LYS A 240 -12.29 -7.11 35.61
C LYS A 240 -12.37 -7.75 34.22
N GLU A 241 -12.67 -9.03 34.27
CA GLU A 241 -13.03 -9.95 33.20
C GLU A 241 -14.32 -9.50 32.50
N ASP A 242 -14.43 -9.74 31.20
CA ASP A 242 -15.72 -9.94 30.53
C ASP A 242 -15.53 -10.92 29.36
N ASP A 243 -16.05 -12.13 29.53
CA ASP A 243 -16.28 -13.14 28.50
C ASP A 243 -17.58 -12.77 27.75
N GLY A 244 -17.56 -12.82 26.42
CA GLY A 244 -18.74 -12.51 25.61
C GLY A 244 -18.62 -13.04 24.18
N ASP A 245 -18.95 -14.32 24.03
CA ASP A 245 -19.26 -15.01 22.79
C ASP A 245 -20.46 -14.34 22.08
N ASP A 246 -20.36 -14.05 20.78
CA ASP A 246 -21.55 -13.77 19.95
C ASP A 246 -21.29 -14.06 18.47
N GLU A 247 -21.59 -15.30 18.06
CA GLU A 247 -21.79 -15.70 16.68
C GLU A 247 -22.89 -14.85 16.02
N ARG A 248 -22.58 -14.15 14.93
CA ARG A 248 -23.62 -13.59 14.04
C ARG A 248 -23.41 -14.04 12.61
N GLY A 249 -24.21 -15.04 12.25
CA GLY A 249 -24.37 -15.57 10.90
C GLY A 249 -24.93 -14.56 9.91
N TYR A 250 -24.40 -14.63 8.70
CA TYR A 250 -24.81 -13.87 7.52
C TYR A 250 -26.07 -14.49 6.90
N LYS A 251 -27.12 -13.69 6.71
CA LYS A 251 -28.29 -14.04 5.88
C LYS A 251 -28.22 -13.24 4.57
N PRO A 252 -28.29 -13.87 3.38
CA PRO A 252 -28.44 -13.12 2.13
C PRO A 252 -29.89 -12.62 2.00
N GLY A 253 -30.02 -11.33 1.68
CA GLY A 253 -31.28 -10.68 1.34
C GLY A 253 -31.66 -10.92 -0.12
N ASP A 254 -32.97 -11.04 -0.34
CA ASP A 254 -33.61 -11.27 -1.63
C ASP A 254 -33.37 -10.15 -2.66
N LYS A 255 -33.38 -10.59 -3.92
CA LYS A 255 -33.15 -9.87 -5.18
C LYS A 255 -34.22 -8.83 -5.47
N ASP A 256 -33.85 -7.78 -6.23
CA ASP A 256 -34.66 -7.21 -7.31
C ASP A 256 -33.78 -6.39 -8.28
N GLY A 257 -33.88 -6.68 -9.59
CA GLY A 257 -33.67 -5.69 -10.67
C GLY A 257 -32.41 -5.77 -11.55
N GLU A 258 -32.45 -6.66 -12.55
CA GLU A 258 -31.97 -6.54 -13.95
C GLU A 258 -30.66 -5.78 -14.29
N GLU A 259 -29.70 -6.53 -14.87
CA GLU A 259 -29.13 -6.30 -16.20
C GLU A 259 -28.34 -7.57 -16.59
N ASP A 260 -28.86 -8.35 -17.55
CA ASP A 260 -28.22 -9.57 -18.08
C ASP A 260 -27.00 -9.20 -18.93
N GLU A 261 -25.87 -9.00 -18.29
CA GLU A 261 -24.59 -9.33 -18.91
C GLU A 261 -24.34 -10.81 -18.64
N GLU A 262 -24.30 -11.65 -19.69
CA GLU A 262 -23.81 -13.02 -19.61
C GLU A 262 -22.33 -12.96 -19.20
N GLU A 263 -22.07 -12.80 -17.90
CA GLU A 263 -20.82 -13.20 -17.29
C GLU A 263 -20.72 -14.70 -17.51
N THR A 264 -19.89 -15.11 -18.46
CA THR A 264 -19.49 -16.51 -18.59
C THR A 264 -18.80 -16.90 -17.29
N GLU A 265 -19.56 -17.45 -16.35
CA GLU A 265 -19.04 -17.97 -15.09
C GLU A 265 -17.97 -19.00 -15.42
N VAL A 266 -16.73 -18.69 -15.08
CA VAL A 266 -15.60 -19.58 -15.28
C VAL A 266 -15.81 -20.78 -14.36
N GLN A 267 -16.41 -21.85 -14.89
CA GLN A 267 -16.67 -23.07 -14.14
C GLN A 267 -15.34 -23.69 -13.68
N ASP A 268 -15.23 -23.97 -12.37
CA ASP A 268 -14.07 -24.65 -11.80
C ASP A 268 -13.86 -26.01 -12.52
N PRO A 269 -12.73 -26.23 -13.20
CA PRO A 269 -12.46 -27.49 -13.89
C PRO A 269 -12.17 -28.65 -12.94
N LYS A 270 -11.94 -28.40 -11.65
CA LYS A 270 -11.55 -29.42 -10.65
C LYS A 270 -12.56 -30.57 -10.53
N PRO A 271 -13.89 -30.35 -10.37
CA PRO A 271 -14.85 -31.45 -10.20
C PRO A 271 -14.87 -32.39 -11.41
N ARG A 272 -14.81 -31.83 -12.63
CA ARG A 272 -14.71 -32.62 -13.88
C ARG A 272 -13.46 -33.48 -13.90
N LEU A 273 -12.30 -32.91 -13.54
CA LEU A 273 -11.02 -33.61 -13.53
C LEU A 273 -10.98 -34.73 -12.47
N GLU A 274 -11.57 -34.50 -11.30
CA GLU A 274 -11.68 -35.51 -10.25
C GLU A 274 -12.57 -36.67 -10.69
N GLU A 275 -13.70 -36.41 -11.36
CA GLU A 275 -14.59 -37.46 -11.90
C GLU A 275 -13.92 -38.30 -12.99
N GLU A 276 -13.23 -37.66 -13.94
CA GLU A 276 -12.43 -38.35 -14.95
C GLU A 276 -11.33 -39.22 -14.31
N CYS A 277 -10.70 -38.73 -13.23
CA CYS A 277 -9.68 -39.45 -12.49
C CYS A 277 -10.25 -40.60 -11.65
N MET A 278 -11.44 -40.46 -11.06
CA MET A 278 -12.14 -41.56 -10.38
C MET A 278 -12.42 -42.73 -11.33
N SER A 279 -12.73 -42.45 -12.60
CA SER A 279 -12.99 -43.46 -13.62
C SER A 279 -11.74 -43.89 -14.42
N SER A 280 -10.56 -43.41 -14.02
CA SER A 280 -9.30 -43.73 -14.70
C SER A 280 -8.77 -45.12 -14.34
N LYS A 281 -7.85 -45.62 -15.18
CA LYS A 281 -7.13 -46.88 -14.91
C LYS A 281 -6.22 -46.81 -13.68
N GLU A 282 -5.76 -45.62 -13.32
CA GLU A 282 -4.88 -45.43 -12.17
C GLU A 282 -5.62 -45.63 -10.85
N CYS A 283 -6.87 -45.17 -10.79
CA CYS A 283 -7.73 -45.30 -9.60
C CYS A 283 -8.65 -46.52 -9.62
N SER A 284 -8.53 -47.41 -10.62
CA SER A 284 -9.38 -48.60 -10.71
C SER A 284 -9.33 -49.53 -9.49
N PRO A 285 -8.18 -49.74 -8.79
CA PRO A 285 -8.18 -50.57 -7.60
C PRO A 285 -8.96 -49.95 -6.43
N ALA A 286 -8.79 -48.64 -6.20
CA ALA A 286 -9.52 -47.92 -5.15
C ALA A 286 -11.02 -47.85 -5.45
N LYS A 287 -11.37 -47.64 -6.73
CA LYS A 287 -12.77 -47.65 -7.20
C LYS A 287 -13.42 -49.01 -7.00
N HIS A 288 -12.72 -50.09 -7.33
CA HIS A 288 -13.22 -51.45 -7.12
C HIS A 288 -13.56 -51.72 -5.65
N HIS A 289 -12.67 -51.34 -4.72
CA HIS A 289 -12.93 -51.52 -3.29
C HIS A 289 -14.13 -50.69 -2.80
N TYR A 290 -14.27 -49.45 -3.30
CA TYR A 290 -15.43 -48.63 -3.01
C TYR A 290 -16.74 -49.24 -3.55
N ASP A 291 -16.74 -49.68 -4.81
CA ASP A 291 -17.91 -50.29 -5.46
C ASP A 291 -18.32 -51.60 -4.74
N GLU A 292 -17.37 -52.45 -4.35
CA GLU A 292 -17.63 -53.65 -3.54
C GLU A 292 -18.24 -53.33 -2.18
N CYS A 293 -17.78 -52.26 -1.52
CA CYS A 293 -18.38 -51.81 -0.26
C CYS A 293 -19.82 -51.32 -0.49
N VAL A 294 -20.05 -50.50 -1.52
CA VAL A 294 -21.37 -49.95 -1.84
C VAL A 294 -22.36 -51.07 -2.13
N GLU A 295 -21.97 -52.10 -2.89
CA GLU A 295 -22.82 -53.28 -3.13
C GLU A 295 -23.16 -54.01 -1.83
N ARG A 296 -22.18 -54.19 -0.94
CA ARG A 296 -22.37 -54.88 0.35
C ARG A 296 -23.30 -54.10 1.28
N VAL A 297 -23.10 -52.79 1.41
CA VAL A 297 -23.93 -51.90 2.25
C VAL A 297 -25.35 -51.80 1.69
N THR A 298 -25.50 -51.63 0.38
CA THR A 298 -26.82 -51.58 -0.28
C THR A 298 -27.58 -52.88 -0.07
N GLY A 299 -26.91 -54.02 -0.26
CA GLY A 299 -27.51 -55.34 -0.01
C GLY A 299 -27.93 -55.54 1.46
N GLN A 300 -27.20 -54.99 2.43
CA GLN A 300 -27.62 -55.04 3.83
C GLN A 300 -28.86 -54.19 4.12
N ILE A 301 -28.94 -52.99 3.53
CA ILE A 301 -30.11 -52.10 3.68
C ILE A 301 -31.37 -52.76 3.10
N GLU A 302 -31.27 -53.37 1.93
CA GLU A 302 -32.40 -54.03 1.28
C GLU A 302 -32.91 -55.27 2.04
N ASN A 303 -32.00 -56.05 2.64
CA ASN A 303 -32.36 -57.29 3.34
C ASN A 303 -32.75 -57.10 4.81
N ASP A 304 -31.98 -56.29 5.55
CA ASP A 304 -32.09 -56.14 7.01
C ASP A 304 -32.75 -54.80 7.41
N GLY A 305 -33.03 -53.90 6.46
CA GLY A 305 -33.52 -52.54 6.71
C GLY A 305 -32.47 -51.60 7.33
N LYS A 306 -31.24 -52.08 7.55
CA LYS A 306 -30.11 -51.31 8.10
C LYS A 306 -28.77 -51.92 7.71
N ALA A 307 -27.77 -51.08 7.45
CA ALA A 307 -26.38 -51.51 7.26
C ALA A 307 -25.65 -51.68 8.60
N LYS A 308 -24.67 -52.57 8.64
CA LYS A 308 -23.76 -52.84 9.78
C LYS A 308 -22.39 -52.19 9.62
N GLU A 309 -22.10 -51.66 8.44
CA GLU A 309 -20.86 -50.96 8.08
C GLU A 309 -21.19 -49.77 7.15
N ASP A 310 -20.21 -48.88 6.94
CA ASP A 310 -20.26 -47.80 5.95
C ASP A 310 -19.03 -47.88 5.02
N CYS A 311 -19.04 -47.09 3.94
CA CYS A 311 -17.98 -47.08 2.91
C CYS A 311 -17.09 -45.83 2.97
N VAL A 312 -16.99 -45.21 4.14
CA VAL A 312 -16.29 -43.91 4.28
C VAL A 312 -14.79 -44.07 4.04
N GLU A 313 -14.18 -45.15 4.54
CA GLU A 313 -12.74 -45.39 4.37
C GLU A 313 -12.37 -45.64 2.90
N GLU A 314 -13.13 -46.49 2.19
CA GLU A 314 -12.94 -46.79 0.77
C GLU A 314 -13.20 -45.56 -0.10
N PHE A 315 -14.16 -44.71 0.29
CA PHE A 315 -14.40 -43.43 -0.36
C PHE A 315 -13.20 -42.48 -0.23
N PHE A 316 -12.59 -42.37 0.95
CA PHE A 316 -11.40 -41.54 1.12
C PHE A 316 -10.20 -42.07 0.33
N HIS A 317 -10.05 -43.39 0.19
CA HIS A 317 -9.03 -43.97 -0.68
C HIS A 317 -9.26 -43.64 -2.16
N LEU A 318 -10.50 -43.71 -2.64
CA LEU A 318 -10.86 -43.32 -4.00
C LEU A 318 -10.62 -41.82 -4.24
N LEU A 319 -11.05 -40.96 -3.30
CA LEU A 319 -10.88 -39.52 -3.39
C LEU A 319 -9.39 -39.12 -3.35
N HIS A 320 -8.59 -39.76 -2.50
CA HIS A 320 -7.14 -39.51 -2.43
C HIS A 320 -6.44 -39.85 -3.76
N CYS A 321 -6.84 -40.94 -4.41
CA CYS A 321 -6.34 -41.27 -5.73
C CYS A 321 -6.79 -40.25 -6.79
N ALA A 322 -8.08 -39.91 -6.80
CA ALA A 322 -8.64 -38.98 -7.77
C ALA A 322 -8.02 -37.59 -7.69
N THR A 323 -7.87 -37.05 -6.48
CA THR A 323 -7.21 -35.75 -6.23
C THR A 323 -5.74 -35.75 -6.66
N SER A 324 -5.00 -36.83 -6.38
CA SER A 324 -3.60 -36.98 -6.80
C SER A 324 -3.44 -37.05 -8.32
N CYS A 325 -4.37 -37.71 -9.01
CA CYS A 325 -4.44 -37.74 -10.48
C CYS A 325 -4.87 -36.39 -11.08
N ALA A 326 -5.80 -35.67 -10.45
CA ALA A 326 -6.37 -34.42 -10.95
C ALA A 326 -5.43 -33.22 -10.75
N ALA A 327 -4.70 -33.17 -9.64
CA ALA A 327 -3.80 -32.06 -9.30
C ALA A 327 -2.86 -31.63 -10.44
N PRO A 328 -2.05 -32.51 -11.07
CA PRO A 328 -1.17 -32.09 -12.16
C PRO A 328 -1.91 -31.66 -13.44
N LYS A 329 -3.14 -32.13 -13.67
CA LYS A 329 -3.97 -31.72 -14.81
C LYS A 329 -4.57 -30.33 -14.57
N LEU A 330 -5.07 -30.09 -13.36
CA LEU A 330 -5.58 -28.79 -12.93
C LEU A 330 -4.50 -27.70 -13.04
N PHE A 331 -3.28 -27.97 -12.57
CA PHE A 331 -2.16 -27.02 -12.69
C PHE A 331 -1.69 -26.78 -14.13
N ARG A 332 -2.10 -27.60 -15.10
CA ARG A 332 -1.83 -27.36 -16.53
C ARG A 332 -2.92 -26.53 -17.20
N GLU A 333 -4.16 -26.62 -16.73
CA GLU A 333 -5.28 -25.82 -17.25
C GLU A 333 -5.30 -24.39 -16.67
N LEU A 334 -4.73 -24.19 -15.49
CA LEU A 334 -4.65 -22.89 -14.80
C LEU A 334 -3.39 -22.06 -15.13
N LYS A 335 -2.57 -22.50 -16.10
CA LYS A 335 -1.37 -21.79 -16.57
C LYS A 335 -1.63 -21.11 -17.91
#